data_AF-A0A917LQV0-F1
#
_entry.id   AF-A0A917LQV0-F1
#
_cell.length_a   1.000
_cell.length_b   1.000
_cell.length_c   1.000
_cell.angle_alpha   90.00
_cell.angle_beta   90.00
_cell.angle_gamma   90.00
#
_symmetry.space_group_name_H-M   'P 1'
#
loop_
_entity.id
_entity.type
_entity.pdbx_description
1 polymer ?
#
loop_
_entity_poly.entity_id
_entity_poly.type
_entity_poly.pdbx_seq_one_letter_code
_entity_poly.pdbx_strand_id
1 'polypeptide(L)'
;MVCALTVFFSVNGFAQENIYQIFDENSGNSNLRSSVSIPNQLLHGKNPTIYIENSTIINVTGETSPKVLKLLDATSINMLQNNNNLYNGVEVITITLNRASDLINRLDVSRINGFSSLKYIYVKCLFDCSDQQINNFLLNADSVTTVFYKVVNQS
;
A
#
# COMPACT_ATOMS: atom_id res chain seq x y z
N MET A 1 -38.77 7.15 -45.61
CA MET A 1 -37.47 6.54 -45.26
C MET A 1 -36.66 7.53 -44.46
N VAL A 2 -36.64 7.43 -43.12
CA VAL A 2 -35.52 7.90 -42.28
C VAL A 2 -35.56 7.06 -41.01
N CYS A 3 -34.63 6.12 -40.89
CA CYS A 3 -34.37 5.38 -39.64
C CYS A 3 -33.58 6.29 -38.70
N ALA A 4 -34.16 6.63 -37.55
CA ALA A 4 -33.41 7.21 -36.44
C ALA A 4 -32.73 6.08 -35.67
N LEU A 5 -31.43 5.86 -35.94
CA LEU A 5 -30.59 4.95 -35.16
C LEU A 5 -29.88 5.79 -34.09
N THR A 6 -30.36 5.75 -32.85
CA THR A 6 -29.67 6.35 -31.71
C THR A 6 -28.59 5.39 -31.22
N VAL A 7 -27.34 5.72 -31.47
CA VAL A 7 -26.18 5.02 -30.91
C VAL A 7 -25.95 5.51 -29.49
N PHE A 8 -26.24 4.67 -28.50
CA PHE A 8 -25.79 4.88 -27.13
C PHE A 8 -24.30 4.53 -27.04
N PHE A 9 -23.44 5.53 -26.97
CA PHE A 9 -22.06 5.34 -26.54
C PHE A 9 -22.02 5.28 -25.02
N SER A 10 -21.94 4.06 -24.47
CA SER A 10 -21.56 3.85 -23.08
C SER A 10 -20.09 4.22 -22.90
N VAL A 11 -19.84 5.40 -22.35
CA VAL A 11 -18.53 5.78 -21.83
C VAL A 11 -18.21 4.90 -20.62
N ASN A 12 -17.32 3.94 -20.80
CA ASN A 12 -16.65 3.27 -19.67
C ASN A 12 -15.70 4.29 -19.04
N GLY A 13 -16.13 4.90 -17.93
CA GLY A 13 -15.25 5.70 -17.08
C GLY A 13 -14.27 4.76 -16.37
N PHE A 14 -13.03 4.69 -16.85
CA PHE A 14 -11.94 4.16 -16.05
C PHE A 14 -11.65 5.17 -14.94
N ALA A 15 -12.06 4.86 -13.71
CA ALA A 15 -11.67 5.65 -12.54
C ALA A 15 -10.14 5.61 -12.44
N GLN A 16 -9.48 6.76 -12.63
CA GLN A 16 -8.03 6.86 -12.46
C GLN A 16 -7.70 6.73 -10.97
N GLU A 17 -6.93 5.70 -10.64
CA GLU A 17 -6.46 5.45 -9.29
C GLU A 17 -5.17 6.25 -9.04
N ASN A 18 -5.27 7.37 -8.33
CA ASN A 18 -4.10 8.21 -8.03
C ASN A 18 -3.29 7.58 -6.89
N ILE A 19 -2.28 6.77 -7.23
CA ILE A 19 -1.24 6.27 -6.32
C ILE A 19 -0.03 7.19 -6.42
N TYR A 20 0.48 7.64 -5.28
CA TYR A 20 1.62 8.53 -5.18
C TYR A 20 2.84 7.78 -4.64
N GLN A 21 4.03 8.04 -5.20
CA GLN A 21 5.30 7.44 -4.80
C GLN A 21 6.17 8.50 -4.12
N ILE A 22 6.79 8.16 -2.98
CA ILE A 22 7.60 9.11 -2.19
C ILE A 22 9.11 8.87 -2.33
N PHE A 23 9.55 7.62 -2.56
CA PHE A 23 10.98 7.26 -2.59
C PHE A 23 11.37 6.46 -3.84
N ASP A 24 12.40 6.91 -4.58
CA ASP A 24 13.13 6.20 -5.64
C ASP A 24 14.57 6.73 -5.75
N GLU A 25 15.57 5.87 -5.65
CA GLU A 25 16.99 6.26 -5.65
C GLU A 25 17.55 6.54 -7.06
N ASN A 26 16.80 6.32 -8.14
CA ASN A 26 17.28 6.55 -9.52
C ASN A 26 17.06 7.99 -10.06
N SER A 27 16.59 8.94 -9.27
CA SER A 27 16.26 10.28 -9.76
C SER A 27 17.39 11.30 -9.59
N GLY A 28 18.42 11.17 -10.43
CA GLY A 28 19.38 12.25 -10.73
C GLY A 28 18.84 13.33 -11.67
N ASN A 29 17.53 13.35 -11.94
CA ASN A 29 16.91 14.35 -12.81
C ASN A 29 15.41 14.48 -12.50
N SER A 30 15.01 15.63 -11.97
CA SER A 30 13.71 15.94 -11.37
C SER A 30 12.49 15.96 -12.31
N ASN A 31 12.53 15.25 -13.44
CA ASN A 31 11.43 15.19 -14.42
C ASN A 31 11.04 13.77 -14.86
N LEU A 32 11.58 12.73 -14.24
CA LEU A 32 11.12 11.36 -14.44
C LEU A 32 10.64 10.82 -13.09
N ARG A 33 9.34 11.02 -12.81
CA ARG A 33 8.59 10.14 -11.90
C ARG A 33 8.67 8.75 -12.53
N SER A 34 9.63 7.93 -12.11
CA SER A 34 9.81 6.59 -12.65
C SER A 34 8.51 5.83 -12.46
N SER A 35 8.10 5.09 -13.48
CA SER A 35 6.82 4.39 -13.55
C SER A 35 6.82 3.11 -12.70
N VAL A 36 7.42 3.15 -11.50
CA VAL A 36 7.39 2.00 -10.60
C VAL A 36 5.98 1.94 -10.04
N SER A 37 5.19 0.97 -10.50
CA SER A 37 3.87 0.68 -9.96
C SER A 37 3.93 -0.62 -9.18
N ILE A 38 3.26 -0.69 -8.03
CA ILE A 38 3.03 -1.99 -7.38
C ILE A 38 2.25 -2.88 -8.36
N PRO A 39 2.70 -4.11 -8.64
CA PRO A 39 1.97 -5.02 -9.50
C PRO A 39 0.50 -5.15 -9.05
N ASN A 40 -0.44 -4.89 -9.97
CA ASN A 40 -1.89 -4.91 -9.66
C ASN A 40 -2.31 -6.24 -9.00
N GLN A 41 -1.68 -7.35 -9.40
CA GLN A 41 -1.91 -8.66 -8.79
C GLN A 41 -1.60 -8.66 -7.30
N LEU A 42 -0.56 -7.96 -6.81
CA LEU A 42 -0.22 -7.92 -5.38
C LEU A 42 -1.22 -7.12 -4.55
N LEU A 43 -1.81 -6.06 -5.12
CA LEU A 43 -2.79 -5.22 -4.43
C LEU A 43 -4.23 -5.78 -4.50
N HIS A 44 -4.63 -6.28 -5.66
CA HIS A 44 -6.03 -6.66 -5.96
C HIS A 44 -6.23 -8.14 -6.30
N GLY A 45 -5.15 -8.91 -6.48
CA GLY A 45 -5.22 -10.34 -6.76
C GLY A 45 -5.49 -11.19 -5.51
N LYS A 46 -5.79 -12.48 -5.73
CA LYS A 46 -6.02 -13.48 -4.68
C LYS A 46 -4.71 -14.05 -4.13
N ASN A 47 -3.82 -13.21 -3.62
CA ASN A 47 -2.57 -13.68 -3.04
C ASN A 47 -2.81 -14.28 -1.65
N PRO A 48 -1.98 -15.25 -1.23
CA PRO A 48 -1.90 -15.63 0.17
C PRO A 48 -1.55 -14.41 1.02
N THR A 49 -2.38 -14.12 2.03
CA THR A 49 -2.39 -12.83 2.72
C THR A 49 -2.54 -13.01 4.23
N ILE A 50 -1.71 -12.32 5.01
CA ILE A 50 -1.87 -12.19 6.46
C ILE A 50 -2.67 -10.92 6.74
N TYR A 51 -3.71 -11.03 7.57
CA TYR A 51 -4.50 -9.91 8.05
C TYR A 51 -4.22 -9.69 9.52
N ILE A 52 -3.83 -8.47 9.87
CA ILE A 52 -3.54 -8.07 11.25
C ILE A 52 -4.45 -6.91 11.60
N GLU A 53 -5.09 -7.02 12.76
CA GLU A 53 -5.88 -5.96 13.35
C GLU A 53 -5.67 -5.95 14.87
N ASN A 54 -5.60 -4.77 15.49
CA ASN A 54 -5.37 -4.58 16.92
C ASN A 54 -4.15 -5.39 17.42
N SER A 55 -3.03 -5.30 16.69
CA SER A 55 -1.78 -6.02 16.92
C SER A 55 -1.92 -7.56 16.98
N THR A 56 -2.98 -8.12 16.38
CA THR A 56 -3.25 -9.57 16.37
C THR A 56 -3.46 -10.06 14.95
N ILE A 57 -2.90 -11.24 14.62
CA ILE A 57 -3.22 -11.91 13.35
C ILE A 57 -4.66 -12.43 13.43
N ILE A 58 -5.56 -11.80 12.67
CA ILE A 58 -6.99 -12.17 12.66
C ILE A 58 -7.32 -13.21 11.59
N ASN A 59 -6.51 -13.30 10.52
CA ASN A 59 -6.71 -14.26 9.45
C ASN A 59 -5.43 -14.47 8.63
N VAL A 60 -5.28 -15.66 8.05
CA VAL A 60 -4.26 -15.97 7.03
C VAL A 60 -4.94 -16.72 5.90
N THR A 61 -4.90 -16.17 4.69
CA THR A 61 -5.54 -16.77 3.50
C THR A 61 -4.51 -17.37 2.57
N GLY A 62 -4.93 -18.34 1.76
CA GLY A 62 -4.10 -19.01 0.76
C GLY A 62 -3.39 -20.27 1.30
N GLU A 63 -2.97 -21.13 0.38
CA GLU A 63 -2.38 -22.44 0.70
C GLU A 63 -0.84 -22.44 0.65
N THR A 64 -0.23 -21.31 0.27
CA THR A 64 1.21 -21.14 0.13
C THR A 64 1.72 -20.01 1.01
N SER A 65 3.04 -19.81 1.06
CA SER A 65 3.66 -18.75 1.86
C SER A 65 3.05 -17.37 1.54
N PRO A 66 2.66 -16.58 2.57
CA PRO A 66 2.07 -15.27 2.38
C PRO A 66 2.92 -14.34 1.54
N LYS A 67 2.29 -13.71 0.54
CA LYS A 67 2.89 -12.69 -0.33
C LYS A 67 2.51 -11.28 0.08
N VAL A 68 1.42 -11.13 0.81
CA VAL A 68 0.87 -9.84 1.23
C VAL A 68 0.63 -9.86 2.73
N LEU A 69 0.97 -8.77 3.40
CA LEU A 69 0.58 -8.53 4.78
C LEU A 69 -0.26 -7.25 4.84
N LYS A 70 -1.44 -7.32 5.44
CA LYS A 70 -2.37 -6.20 5.57
C LYS A 70 -2.54 -5.85 7.05
N LEU A 71 -2.04 -4.67 7.43
CA LEU A 71 -2.42 -4.01 8.67
C LEU A 71 -3.71 -3.23 8.42
N LEU A 72 -4.77 -3.62 9.11
CA LEU A 72 -6.08 -2.96 9.01
C LEU A 72 -6.19 -1.70 9.88
N ASP A 73 -5.20 -1.48 10.74
CA ASP A 73 -5.06 -0.31 11.60
C ASP A 73 -3.58 0.07 11.80
N ALA A 74 -3.36 1.31 12.23
CA ALA A 74 -2.03 1.83 12.50
C ALA A 74 -1.44 1.38 13.85
N THR A 75 -2.26 0.90 14.79
CA THR A 75 -1.76 0.40 16.09
C THR A 75 -0.96 -0.90 15.94
N SER A 76 -1.21 -1.63 14.86
CA SER A 76 -0.52 -2.86 14.51
C SER A 76 0.88 -2.67 13.89
N ILE A 77 1.35 -1.43 13.70
CA ILE A 77 2.65 -1.15 13.06
C ILE A 77 3.84 -1.79 13.81
N ASN A 78 3.75 -1.87 15.13
CA ASN A 78 4.79 -2.53 15.94
C ASN A 78 4.99 -4.01 15.59
N MET A 79 3.99 -4.67 15.01
CA MET A 79 4.08 -6.07 14.58
C MET A 79 5.10 -6.29 13.46
N LEU A 80 5.44 -5.24 12.71
CA LEU A 80 6.45 -5.30 11.63
C LEU A 80 7.89 -5.40 12.16
N GLN A 81 8.08 -5.16 13.46
CA GLN A 81 9.40 -5.22 14.11
C GLN A 81 9.70 -6.61 14.68
N ASN A 82 8.68 -7.47 14.76
CA ASN A 82 8.80 -8.81 15.30
C ASN A 82 9.25 -9.76 14.20
N ASN A 83 10.33 -10.49 14.46
CA ASN A 83 10.76 -11.55 13.56
C ASN A 83 9.74 -12.71 13.61
N ASN A 84 9.05 -12.95 12.51
CA ASN A 84 8.08 -14.04 12.36
C ASN A 84 8.35 -14.77 11.04
N ASN A 85 8.53 -16.08 11.10
CA ASN A 85 8.83 -16.90 9.92
C ASN A 85 7.75 -16.81 8.82
N LEU A 86 6.51 -16.46 9.17
CA LEU A 86 5.43 -16.22 8.22
C LEU A 86 5.67 -15.01 7.31
N TYR A 87 6.54 -14.07 7.73
CA TYR A 87 6.77 -12.81 7.02
C TYR A 87 7.84 -12.91 5.92
N ASN A 88 8.66 -13.95 5.92
CA ASN A 88 9.78 -14.10 4.98
C ASN A 88 9.36 -14.01 3.50
N GLY A 89 8.20 -14.58 3.16
CA GLY A 89 7.67 -14.60 1.78
C GLY A 89 6.93 -13.33 1.36
N VAL A 90 6.69 -12.39 2.27
CA VAL A 90 5.86 -11.21 2.04
C VAL A 90 6.61 -10.22 1.15
N GLU A 91 5.97 -9.82 0.06
CA GLU A 91 6.50 -8.87 -0.92
C GLU A 91 5.89 -7.47 -0.77
N VAL A 92 4.69 -7.38 -0.19
CA VAL A 92 3.96 -6.12 0.04
C VAL A 92 3.40 -6.06 1.45
N ILE A 93 3.68 -4.95 2.14
CA ILE A 93 2.98 -4.56 3.36
C ILE A 93 1.98 -3.46 3.00
N THR A 94 0.70 -3.68 3.31
CA THR A 94 -0.34 -2.64 3.24
C THR A 94 -0.65 -2.14 4.65
N ILE A 95 -0.64 -0.82 4.85
CA ILE A 95 -0.95 -0.18 6.12
C ILE A 95 -2.18 0.71 5.93
N THR A 96 -3.25 0.42 6.65
CA THR A 96 -4.47 1.23 6.59
C THR A 96 -4.46 2.28 7.70
N LEU A 97 -4.54 3.55 7.32
CA LEU A 97 -4.77 4.67 8.23
C LEU A 97 -6.24 5.07 8.13
N ASN A 98 -7.00 4.80 9.18
CA ASN A 98 -8.45 4.99 9.21
C ASN A 98 -8.84 6.45 9.49
N ARG A 99 -7.98 7.21 10.20
CA ARG A 99 -8.22 8.60 10.59
C ARG A 99 -6.92 9.38 10.76
N ALA A 100 -7.01 10.72 10.75
CA ALA A 100 -5.84 11.59 10.88
C ALA A 100 -5.00 11.33 12.15
N SER A 101 -5.62 10.94 13.27
CA SER A 101 -4.89 10.60 14.50
C SER A 101 -3.97 9.39 14.34
N ASP A 102 -4.21 8.52 13.35
CA ASP A 102 -3.40 7.33 13.12
C ASP A 102 -1.97 7.68 12.67
N LEU A 103 -1.75 8.89 12.13
CA LEU A 103 -0.44 9.43 11.76
C LEU A 103 0.53 9.57 12.95
N ILE A 104 0.03 9.52 14.19
CA ILE A 104 0.88 9.49 15.39
C ILE A 104 1.66 8.18 15.53
N ASN A 105 1.13 7.08 14.96
CA ASN A 105 1.76 5.76 14.99
C ASN A 105 2.80 5.68 13.86
N ARG A 106 3.87 6.45 13.97
CA ARG A 106 4.87 6.56 12.91
C ARG A 106 5.50 5.20 12.57
N LEU A 107 5.73 4.97 11.28
CA LEU A 107 6.41 3.79 10.77
C LEU A 107 7.91 4.06 10.66
N ASP A 108 8.70 3.42 11.52
CA ASP A 108 10.15 3.40 11.39
C ASP A 108 10.58 2.25 10.47
N VAL A 109 10.91 2.59 9.22
CA VAL A 109 11.18 1.62 8.15
C VAL A 109 12.44 0.81 8.45
N SER A 110 13.46 1.43 9.06
CA SER A 110 14.70 0.73 9.43
C SER A 110 14.51 -0.31 10.55
N ARG A 111 13.33 -0.32 11.20
CA ARG A 111 12.99 -1.30 12.26
C ARG A 111 12.15 -2.46 11.74
N ILE A 112 11.75 -2.45 10.47
CA ILE A 112 11.05 -3.58 9.84
C ILE A 112 12.02 -4.76 9.74
N ASN A 113 11.61 -5.92 10.24
CA ASN A 113 12.47 -7.11 10.32
C ASN A 113 11.68 -8.41 10.04
N GLY A 114 12.36 -9.45 9.56
CA GLY A 114 11.74 -10.74 9.22
C GLY A 114 11.07 -10.78 7.83
N PHE A 115 11.35 -9.79 6.98
CA PHE A 115 10.75 -9.67 5.65
C PHE A 115 11.81 -9.76 4.53
N SER A 116 12.35 -10.95 4.28
CA SER A 116 13.44 -11.13 3.29
C SER A 116 13.03 -10.90 1.83
N SER A 117 11.73 -10.93 1.52
CA SER A 117 11.20 -10.74 0.17
C SER A 117 10.51 -9.38 -0.04
N LEU A 118 10.54 -8.47 0.94
CA LEU A 118 9.79 -7.21 0.89
C LEU A 118 10.33 -6.30 -0.21
N LYS A 119 9.40 -5.76 -1.00
CA LYS A 119 9.69 -4.83 -2.09
C LYS A 119 8.94 -3.51 -1.92
N TYR A 120 7.73 -3.56 -1.36
CA TYR A 120 6.82 -2.43 -1.35
C TYR A 120 6.14 -2.23 0.00
N ILE A 121 6.04 -0.97 0.42
CA ILE A 121 5.13 -0.54 1.49
C ILE A 121 4.05 0.32 0.85
N TYR A 122 2.79 -0.04 1.09
CA TYR A 122 1.62 0.65 0.58
C TYR A 122 0.79 1.22 1.72
N VAL A 123 0.75 2.54 1.84
CA VAL A 123 -0.04 3.25 2.86
C VAL A 123 -1.38 3.68 2.27
N LYS A 124 -2.47 3.17 2.83
CA LYS A 124 -3.83 3.48 2.42
C LYS A 124 -4.47 4.42 3.44
N CYS A 125 -4.69 5.67 3.08
CA CYS A 125 -5.44 6.62 3.90
C CYS A 125 -6.94 6.49 3.58
N LEU A 126 -7.78 6.34 4.60
CA LEU A 126 -9.25 6.42 4.48
C LEU A 126 -9.81 7.82 4.81
N PHE A 127 -8.92 8.80 4.88
CA PHE A 127 -9.16 10.21 5.10
C PHE A 127 -8.21 11.02 4.21
N ASP A 128 -8.47 12.30 4.03
CA ASP A 128 -7.59 13.18 3.27
C ASP A 128 -6.22 13.31 3.95
N CYS A 129 -5.19 12.75 3.32
CA CYS A 129 -3.81 12.83 3.76
C CYS A 129 -2.95 13.47 2.67
N SER A 130 -2.07 14.39 3.07
CA SER A 130 -1.10 15.05 2.18
C SER A 130 0.23 14.31 2.14
N ASP A 131 0.99 14.55 1.07
CA ASP A 131 2.34 14.02 0.85
C ASP A 131 3.25 14.30 2.06
N GLN A 132 3.17 15.51 2.63
CA GLN A 132 3.94 15.91 3.81
C GLN A 132 3.54 15.11 5.06
N GLN A 133 2.25 14.82 5.25
CA GLN A 133 1.79 14.01 6.38
C GLN A 133 2.30 12.58 6.27
N ILE A 134 2.31 12.00 5.07
CA ILE A 134 2.81 10.65 4.84
C ILE A 134 4.33 10.61 4.94
N ASN A 135 5.04 11.61 4.43
CA ASN A 135 6.48 11.72 4.60
C ASN A 135 6.87 11.81 6.09
N ASN A 136 6.12 12.55 6.91
CA ASN A 136 6.35 12.65 8.36
C ASN A 136 5.93 11.38 9.14
N PHE A 137 5.02 10.59 8.58
CA PHE A 137 4.62 9.30 9.13
C PHE A 137 5.72 8.25 8.96
N LEU A 138 6.53 8.36 7.89
CA LEU A 138 7.66 7.48 7.61
C LEU A 138 8.92 8.03 8.28
N LEU A 139 9.54 7.22 9.15
CA LEU A 139 10.83 7.51 9.76
C LEU A 139 11.89 6.59 9.16
N ASN A 140 13.10 7.14 8.98
CA ASN A 140 14.27 6.41 8.48
C ASN A 140 13.95 5.55 7.23
N ALA A 141 13.08 6.06 6.36
CA ALA A 141 12.84 5.46 5.07
C ALA A 141 14.12 5.61 4.25
N ASP A 142 14.91 4.54 4.19
CA ASP A 142 16.03 4.42 3.27
C ASP A 142 15.53 4.05 1.86
N SER A 143 16.47 3.97 0.94
CA SER A 143 16.23 3.74 -0.48
C SER A 143 15.83 2.32 -0.87
N VAL A 144 15.89 1.35 0.05
CA VAL A 144 15.73 -0.07 -0.30
C VAL A 144 14.25 -0.43 -0.50
N THR A 145 13.33 0.29 0.14
CA THR A 145 11.89 0.00 0.07
C THR A 145 11.11 1.13 -0.57
N THR A 146 10.47 0.86 -1.71
CA THR A 146 9.60 1.84 -2.37
C THR A 146 8.30 1.99 -1.58
N VAL A 147 8.02 3.21 -1.11
CA VAL A 147 6.78 3.54 -0.41
C VAL A 147 5.80 4.24 -1.34
N PHE A 148 4.59 3.70 -1.39
CA PHE A 148 3.45 4.24 -2.11
C PHE A 148 2.35 4.62 -1.13
N TYR A 149 1.55 5.64 -1.46
CA TYR A 149 0.30 5.89 -0.73
C TYR A 149 -0.86 6.25 -1.64
N LYS A 150 -2.07 6.04 -1.11
CA LYS A 150 -3.33 6.38 -1.76
C LYS A 150 -4.31 6.95 -0.74
N VAL A 151 -5.00 8.02 -1.15
CA VAL A 151 -6.19 8.52 -0.46
C VAL A 151 -7.42 7.81 -1.03
N VAL A 152 -8.18 7.14 -0.16
CA VAL A 152 -9.43 6.48 -0.49
C VAL A 152 -10.54 7.18 0.26
N ASN A 153 -11.26 8.03 -0.46
CA ASN A 153 -12.47 8.66 0.07
C ASN A 153 -13.52 7.57 0.29
N GLN A 154 -13.98 7.41 1.53
CA GLN A 154 -15.17 6.61 1.80
C GLN A 154 -16.37 7.42 1.31
N SER A 155 -16.92 7.02 0.16
CA SER A 155 -18.18 7.53 -0.39
C SER A 155 -19.38 7.08 0.42
#